data_AF-A0AAX4KXV4-F1
#
_entry.id   AF-A0AAX4KXV4-F1
#
_cell.length_a   1.000
_cell.length_b   1.000
_cell.length_c   1.000
_cell.angle_alpha   90.00
_cell.angle_beta   90.00
_cell.angle_gamma   90.00
#
_symmetry.space_group_name_H-M   'P 1'
#
loop_
_entity.id
_entity.type
_entity.pdbx_description
1 polymer ?
#
loop_
_entity_poly.entity_id
_entity_poly.type
_entity_poly.pdbx_seq_one_letter_code
_entity_poly.pdbx_strand_id
1 'polypeptide(L)'
;MDKKYLTQGNIISLIASLVILYALILLLKNGISFALSDTFIVIMTIIWVMSIPSFISYVKSKLDKPFILKYSALIAIVITFIGLIFAYMRDFLGIELIVLGYIFEPIAGISIYLTTLKLAKLYSSLFFWGAVIFTIGLPLFLVNLGIVAILGDIVKMIGIVMLIVVMVKKPTAISKKD
;
A
#
# COMPACT_ATOMS: atom_id res chain seq x y z
N MET A 1 -3.40 3.93 -20.18
CA MET A 1 -3.06 4.49 -18.85
C MET A 1 -3.49 5.94 -18.78
N ASP A 2 -4.39 6.28 -17.87
CA ASP A 2 -4.69 7.66 -17.51
C ASP A 2 -3.74 8.08 -16.38
N LYS A 3 -2.82 8.98 -16.74
CA LYS A 3 -1.73 9.42 -15.87
C LYS A 3 -2.23 10.21 -14.66
N LYS A 4 -3.32 10.98 -14.79
CA LYS A 4 -3.88 11.79 -13.71
C LYS A 4 -4.35 10.89 -12.56
N TYR A 5 -5.15 9.88 -12.88
CA TYR A 5 -5.65 8.93 -11.89
C TYR A 5 -4.55 8.01 -11.35
N LEU A 6 -3.53 7.68 -12.16
CA LEU A 6 -2.38 6.93 -11.66
C LEU A 6 -1.59 7.73 -10.63
N THR A 7 -1.30 9.01 -10.90
CA THR A 7 -0.61 9.90 -9.96
C THR A 7 -1.45 10.11 -8.70
N GLN A 8 -2.75 10.35 -8.83
CA GLN A 8 -3.66 10.47 -7.69
C GLN A 8 -3.67 9.21 -6.82
N GLY A 9 -3.73 8.01 -7.43
CA GLY A 9 -3.68 6.75 -6.70
C GLY A 9 -2.36 6.60 -5.92
N ASN A 10 -1.24 6.92 -6.57
CA ASN A 10 0.08 6.89 -5.92
C ASN A 10 0.21 7.89 -4.78
N ILE A 11 -0.36 9.09 -4.89
CA ILE A 11 -0.38 10.09 -3.81
C ILE A 11 -1.16 9.54 -2.60
N ILE A 12 -2.35 8.97 -2.82
CA ILE A 12 -3.16 8.40 -1.74
C ILE A 12 -2.40 7.23 -1.10
N SER A 13 -1.80 6.35 -1.90
CA SER A 13 -0.94 5.26 -1.41
C SER A 13 0.26 5.74 -0.61
N LEU A 14 0.89 6.86 -1.00
CA LEU A 14 2.00 7.45 -0.25
C LEU A 14 1.55 7.95 1.13
N ILE A 15 0.42 8.68 1.18
CA ILE A 15 -0.13 9.16 2.45
C ILE A 15 -0.50 7.96 3.33
N ALA A 16 -1.11 6.92 2.76
CA ALA A 16 -1.45 5.70 3.51
C ALA A 16 -0.19 5.02 4.05
N SER A 17 0.89 4.96 3.26
CA SER A 17 2.18 4.40 3.69
C SER A 17 2.79 5.20 4.85
N LEU A 18 2.67 6.53 4.86
CA LEU A 18 3.12 7.32 6.02
C LEU A 18 2.34 6.99 7.30
N VAL A 19 1.03 6.78 7.19
CA VAL A 19 0.18 6.38 8.31
C VAL A 19 0.51 4.95 8.76
N ILE A 20 0.76 4.03 7.82
CA ILE A 20 1.22 2.67 8.10
C ILE A 20 2.57 2.71 8.83
N LEU A 21 3.56 3.46 8.33
CA LEU A 21 4.86 3.59 8.97
C LEU A 21 4.72 4.06 10.43
N TYR A 22 3.87 5.05 10.69
CA TYR A 22 3.58 5.52 12.04
C TYR A 22 2.99 4.40 12.91
N ALA A 23 2.00 3.65 12.40
CA ALA A 23 1.40 2.50 13.08
C ALA A 23 2.45 1.43 13.42
N LEU A 24 3.33 1.10 12.47
CA LEU A 24 4.38 0.09 12.64
C LEU A 24 5.40 0.51 13.69
N ILE A 25 5.80 1.78 13.73
CA ILE A 25 6.72 2.31 14.75
C ILE A 25 6.10 2.21 16.13
N LEU A 26 4.81 2.57 16.27
CA LEU A 26 4.10 2.42 17.55
C LEU A 26 4.01 0.95 17.96
N LEU A 27 3.67 0.06 17.03
CA LEU A 27 3.60 -1.38 17.29
C LEU A 27 4.96 -1.95 17.71
N LEU A 28 6.05 -1.51 17.08
CA LEU A 28 7.40 -1.96 17.44
C LEU A 28 7.81 -1.50 18.84
N LYS A 29 7.43 -0.28 19.23
CA LYS A 29 7.76 0.28 20.55
C LYS A 29 6.93 -0.32 21.68
N ASN A 30 5.64 -0.58 21.43
CA ASN A 30 4.70 -1.01 22.47
C ASN A 30 4.46 -2.53 22.47
N GLY A 31 4.99 -3.26 21.49
CA GLY A 31 4.81 -4.71 21.35
C GLY A 31 3.48 -5.10 20.71
N ILE A 32 3.32 -6.40 20.42
CA ILE A 32 2.17 -6.92 19.66
C ILE A 32 0.82 -6.72 20.36
N SER A 33 0.79 -6.65 21.69
CA SER A 33 -0.43 -6.38 22.46
C SER A 33 -1.03 -5.01 22.15
N PHE A 34 -0.21 -4.05 21.69
CA PHE A 34 -0.68 -2.74 21.25
C PHE A 34 -1.60 -2.81 20.01
N ALA A 35 -1.55 -3.88 19.23
CA ALA A 35 -2.38 -4.04 18.03
C ALA A 35 -3.89 -4.00 18.34
N LEU A 36 -4.29 -4.37 19.57
CA LEU A 36 -5.68 -4.32 20.02
C LEU A 36 -6.05 -3.04 20.77
N SER A 37 -5.13 -2.08 20.89
CA SER A 37 -5.42 -0.79 21.52
C SER A 37 -6.36 0.07 20.66
N ASP A 38 -7.13 0.95 21.30
CA ASP A 38 -7.98 1.92 20.59
C ASP A 38 -7.21 2.77 19.59
N THR A 39 -6.04 3.25 20.01
CA THR A 39 -5.16 4.05 19.16
C THR A 39 -4.80 3.29 17.88
N PHE A 40 -4.36 2.03 18.00
CA PHE A 40 -3.97 1.25 16.83
C PHE A 40 -5.15 0.94 15.91
N ILE A 41 -6.31 0.55 16.47
CA ILE A 41 -7.51 0.24 15.69
C ILE A 41 -8.03 1.47 14.95
N VAL A 42 -8.00 2.65 15.56
CA VAL A 42 -8.36 3.91 14.89
C VAL A 42 -7.41 4.20 13.72
N ILE A 43 -6.10 4.00 13.90
CA ILE A 43 -5.12 4.16 12.82
C ILE A 43 -5.40 3.18 11.68
N MET A 44 -5.66 1.91 12.00
CA MET A 44 -6.00 0.88 11.00
C MET A 44 -7.29 1.20 10.25
N THR A 45 -8.27 1.81 10.93
CA THR A 45 -9.51 2.26 10.31
C THR A 45 -9.26 3.39 9.32
N ILE A 46 -8.40 4.36 9.66
CA ILE A 46 -8.00 5.43 8.75
C ILE A 46 -7.33 4.83 7.49
N ILE A 47 -6.39 3.90 7.68
CA ILE A 47 -5.70 3.23 6.56
C ILE A 47 -6.71 2.49 5.67
N TRP A 48 -7.66 1.78 6.27
CA TRP A 48 -8.72 1.09 5.56
C TRP A 48 -9.60 2.06 4.75
N VAL A 49 -10.04 3.17 5.34
CA VAL A 49 -10.82 4.20 4.62
C VAL A 49 -10.05 4.75 3.43
N MET A 50 -8.74 4.97 3.56
CA MET A 50 -7.88 5.46 2.47
C MET A 50 -7.70 4.46 1.32
N SER A 51 -7.87 3.16 1.58
CA SER A 51 -7.78 2.13 0.55
C SER A 51 -8.86 2.29 -0.54
N ILE A 52 -10.04 2.79 -0.18
CA ILE A 52 -11.19 2.97 -1.08
C ILE A 52 -10.90 4.02 -2.18
N PRO A 53 -10.56 5.29 -1.87
CA PRO A 53 -10.25 6.28 -2.90
C PRO A 53 -9.00 5.89 -3.70
N SER A 54 -8.02 5.23 -3.09
CA SER A 54 -6.85 4.69 -3.78
C SER A 54 -7.26 3.66 -4.85
N PHE A 55 -8.07 2.68 -4.45
CA PHE A 55 -8.63 1.66 -5.34
C PHE A 55 -9.40 2.27 -6.51
N ILE A 56 -10.33 3.20 -6.23
CA ILE A 56 -11.11 3.88 -7.27
C ILE A 56 -10.19 4.60 -8.27
N SER A 57 -9.15 5.28 -7.77
CA SER A 57 -8.18 5.97 -8.61
C SER A 57 -7.42 4.98 -9.51
N TYR A 58 -6.93 3.87 -8.97
CA TYR A 58 -6.22 2.86 -9.77
C TYR A 58 -7.13 2.19 -10.81
N VAL A 59 -8.38 1.88 -10.47
CA VAL A 59 -9.35 1.35 -11.45
C VAL A 59 -9.55 2.33 -12.61
N LYS A 60 -9.69 3.62 -12.32
CA LYS A 60 -9.86 4.67 -13.34
C LYS A 60 -8.60 4.90 -14.18
N SER A 61 -7.42 4.55 -13.67
CA SER A 61 -6.14 4.77 -14.36
C SER A 61 -5.88 3.83 -15.55
N LYS A 62 -6.76 2.84 -15.80
CA LYS A 62 -6.63 1.88 -16.92
C LYS A 62 -5.23 1.21 -16.95
N LEU A 63 -4.89 0.56 -15.84
CA LEU A 63 -3.64 -0.18 -15.64
C LEU A 63 -3.55 -1.39 -16.59
N ASP A 64 -2.32 -1.87 -16.78
CA ASP A 64 -2.05 -3.18 -17.37
C ASP A 64 -2.59 -4.29 -16.47
N LYS A 65 -3.18 -5.33 -17.08
CA LYS A 65 -3.85 -6.44 -16.39
C LYS A 65 -4.77 -5.94 -15.25
N PRO A 66 -5.77 -5.09 -15.55
CA PRO A 66 -6.54 -4.38 -14.51
C PRO A 66 -7.42 -5.32 -13.68
N PHE A 67 -7.71 -6.53 -14.18
CA PHE A 67 -8.47 -7.55 -13.45
C PHE A 67 -7.74 -8.00 -12.18
N ILE A 68 -6.39 -8.07 -12.18
CA ILE A 68 -5.61 -8.49 -11.02
C ILE A 68 -5.88 -7.52 -9.87
N LEU A 69 -5.63 -6.22 -10.08
CA LEU A 69 -5.93 -5.18 -9.09
C LEU A 69 -7.41 -5.18 -8.68
N LYS A 70 -8.36 -5.31 -9.62
CA LYS A 70 -9.79 -5.27 -9.30
C LYS A 70 -10.18 -6.33 -8.27
N TYR A 71 -9.77 -7.58 -8.51
CA TYR A 71 -10.15 -8.69 -7.63
C TYR A 71 -9.32 -8.69 -6.35
N SER A 72 -8.00 -8.57 -6.43
CA SER A 72 -7.15 -8.65 -5.24
C SER A 72 -7.38 -7.48 -4.29
N ALA A 73 -7.50 -6.24 -4.79
CA ALA A 73 -7.77 -5.09 -3.93
C ALA A 73 -9.16 -5.18 -3.27
N LEU A 74 -10.18 -5.63 -4.01
CA LEU A 74 -11.52 -5.81 -3.43
C LEU A 74 -11.52 -6.88 -2.33
N ILE A 75 -10.85 -8.01 -2.56
CA ILE A 75 -10.68 -9.06 -1.55
C ILE A 75 -9.94 -8.51 -0.32
N ALA A 76 -8.84 -7.78 -0.52
CA ALA A 76 -8.11 -7.12 0.57
C ALA A 76 -9.04 -6.21 1.40
N ILE A 77 -9.80 -5.33 0.75
CA ILE A 77 -10.71 -4.37 1.41
C ILE A 77 -11.76 -5.09 2.25
N VAL A 78 -12.35 -6.17 1.71
CA VAL A 78 -13.39 -6.94 2.41
C VAL A 78 -12.81 -7.69 3.60
N ILE A 79 -11.68 -8.40 3.42
CA ILE A 79 -11.06 -9.17 4.50
C ILE A 79 -10.59 -8.23 5.63
N THR A 80 -9.93 -7.12 5.28
CA THR A 80 -9.48 -6.13 6.27
C THR A 80 -10.64 -5.45 6.99
N PHE A 81 -11.77 -5.22 6.31
CA PHE A 81 -12.98 -4.70 6.96
C PHE A 81 -13.52 -5.67 8.01
N ILE A 82 -13.62 -6.96 7.67
CA ILE A 82 -14.01 -8.00 8.63
C ILE A 82 -13.02 -8.03 9.78
N GLY A 83 -11.71 -8.00 9.49
CA GLY A 83 -10.67 -7.95 10.51
C GLY A 83 -10.81 -6.75 11.46
N LEU A 84 -11.17 -5.56 10.95
CA LEU A 84 -11.45 -4.40 11.79
C LEU A 84 -12.63 -4.63 12.74
N ILE A 85 -13.72 -5.26 12.28
CA ILE A 85 -14.87 -5.58 13.14
C ILE A 85 -14.42 -6.44 14.32
N PHE A 86 -13.66 -7.51 14.07
CA PHE A 86 -13.11 -8.36 15.12
C PHE A 86 -12.13 -7.61 16.03
N ALA A 87 -11.28 -6.73 15.46
CA ALA A 87 -10.35 -5.94 16.24
C ALA A 87 -11.07 -4.96 17.19
N TYR A 88 -12.18 -4.35 16.76
CA TYR A 88 -13.05 -3.53 17.63
C TYR A 88 -13.70 -4.34 18.76
N MET A 89 -13.91 -5.63 18.56
CA MET A 89 -14.33 -6.58 19.60
C MET A 89 -13.16 -7.05 20.50
N ARG A 90 -11.96 -6.52 20.27
CA ARG A 90 -10.70 -6.91 20.94
C ARG A 90 -10.30 -8.36 20.70
N ASP A 91 -10.76 -8.95 19.60
CA ASP A 91 -10.35 -10.29 19.20
C ASP A 91 -9.07 -10.22 18.36
N PHE A 92 -8.05 -10.99 18.76
CA PHE A 92 -6.77 -11.06 18.04
C PHE A 92 -6.93 -11.62 16.63
N LEU A 93 -7.96 -12.43 16.37
CA LEU A 93 -8.34 -12.86 15.02
C LEU A 93 -8.53 -11.67 14.07
N GLY A 94 -8.97 -10.52 14.59
CA GLY A 94 -9.08 -9.30 13.80
C GLY A 94 -7.73 -8.84 13.22
N ILE A 95 -6.66 -8.95 14.00
CA ILE A 95 -5.30 -8.60 13.56
C ILE A 95 -4.79 -9.60 12.53
N GLU A 96 -5.05 -10.89 12.74
CA GLU A 96 -4.68 -11.96 11.79
C GLU A 96 -5.37 -11.76 10.43
N LEU A 97 -6.67 -11.43 10.44
CA LEU A 97 -7.44 -11.12 9.23
C LEU A 97 -6.92 -9.86 8.53
N ILE A 98 -6.55 -8.82 9.28
CA ILE A 98 -5.94 -7.61 8.71
C ILE A 98 -4.63 -7.98 7.99
N VAL A 99 -3.74 -8.74 8.63
CA VAL A 99 -2.48 -9.21 8.02
C VAL A 99 -2.75 -10.08 6.78
N LEU A 100 -3.74 -10.97 6.85
CA LEU A 100 -4.17 -11.77 5.70
C LEU A 100 -4.64 -10.90 4.54
N GLY A 101 -5.40 -9.85 4.82
CA GLY A 101 -5.80 -8.87 3.81
C GLY A 101 -4.62 -8.18 3.13
N TYR A 102 -3.58 -7.82 3.90
CA TYR A 102 -2.34 -7.24 3.37
C TYR A 102 -1.59 -8.15 2.39
N ILE A 103 -1.76 -9.48 2.44
CA ILE A 103 -1.17 -10.41 1.45
C ILE A 103 -1.64 -10.09 0.03
N PHE A 104 -2.86 -9.55 -0.13
CA PHE A 104 -3.39 -9.17 -1.43
C PHE A 104 -2.86 -7.81 -1.94
N GLU A 105 -2.21 -7.00 -1.12
CA GLU A 105 -1.61 -5.72 -1.53
C GLU A 105 -0.53 -5.91 -2.61
N PRO A 106 0.53 -6.72 -2.44
CA PRO A 106 1.52 -6.92 -3.50
C PRO A 106 0.91 -7.56 -4.74
N ILE A 107 -0.13 -8.41 -4.59
CA ILE A 107 -0.85 -8.99 -5.73
C ILE A 107 -1.55 -7.89 -6.53
N ALA A 108 -2.26 -6.97 -5.87
CA ALA A 108 -2.84 -5.79 -6.52
C ALA A 108 -1.76 -4.89 -7.15
N GLY A 109 -0.62 -4.78 -6.45
CA GLY A 109 0.57 -4.08 -6.89
C GLY A 109 1.16 -4.58 -8.20
N ILE A 110 0.87 -5.82 -8.64
CA ILE A 110 1.34 -6.35 -9.93
C ILE A 110 0.83 -5.50 -11.10
N SER A 111 -0.44 -5.11 -11.11
CA SER A 111 -1.00 -4.27 -12.18
C SER A 111 -0.33 -2.89 -12.22
N ILE A 112 -0.08 -2.30 -11.05
CA ILE A 112 0.61 -1.02 -10.93
C ILE A 112 2.04 -1.16 -11.43
N TYR A 113 2.77 -2.16 -10.92
CA TYR A 113 4.15 -2.47 -11.28
C TYR A 113 4.31 -2.64 -12.79
N LEU A 114 3.51 -3.48 -13.44
CA LEU A 114 3.59 -3.69 -14.90
C LEU A 114 3.35 -2.39 -15.68
N THR A 115 2.41 -1.57 -15.22
CA THR A 115 2.10 -0.28 -15.83
C THR A 115 3.26 0.70 -15.67
N THR A 116 3.82 0.81 -14.46
CA THR A 116 4.88 1.78 -14.15
C THR A 116 6.26 1.31 -14.60
N LEU A 117 6.46 0.00 -14.84
CA LEU A 117 7.70 -0.58 -15.35
C LEU A 117 8.11 0.06 -16.69
N LYS A 118 7.11 0.42 -17.51
CA LYS A 118 7.26 1.14 -18.79
C LYS A 118 7.70 2.60 -18.61
N LEU A 119 7.52 3.17 -17.41
CA LEU A 119 7.88 4.56 -17.08
C LEU A 119 9.26 4.65 -16.43
N ALA A 120 9.52 3.83 -15.40
CA ALA A 120 10.79 3.80 -14.69
C ALA A 120 10.98 2.44 -14.00
N LYS A 121 11.89 1.62 -14.53
CA LYS A 121 12.14 0.26 -14.05
C LYS A 121 12.57 0.22 -12.58
N LEU A 122 13.59 1.01 -12.23
CA LEU A 122 14.14 1.03 -10.86
C LEU A 122 13.07 1.39 -9.83
N TYR A 123 12.34 2.49 -10.04
CA TYR A 123 11.36 2.97 -9.07
C TYR A 123 10.14 2.05 -8.95
N SER A 124 9.73 1.43 -10.06
CA SER A 124 8.69 0.40 -10.05
C SER A 124 9.14 -0.82 -9.24
N SER A 125 10.39 -1.25 -9.39
CA SER A 125 10.93 -2.37 -8.62
C SER A 125 11.04 -2.05 -7.13
N LEU A 126 11.49 -0.85 -6.76
CA LEU A 126 11.54 -0.41 -5.35
C LEU A 126 10.14 -0.41 -4.73
N PHE A 127 9.16 0.16 -5.43
CA PHE A 127 7.76 0.14 -4.99
C PHE A 127 7.25 -1.29 -4.77
N PHE A 128 7.40 -2.16 -5.77
CA PHE A 128 6.84 -3.50 -5.74
C PHE A 128 7.52 -4.40 -4.70
N TRP A 129 8.86 -4.49 -4.74
CA TRP A 129 9.59 -5.34 -3.80
C TRP A 129 9.58 -4.79 -2.38
N GLY A 130 9.53 -3.47 -2.21
CA GLY A 130 9.26 -2.85 -0.91
C GLY A 130 7.92 -3.33 -0.33
N ALA A 131 6.86 -3.34 -1.14
CA ALA A 131 5.54 -3.84 -0.72
C ALA A 131 5.55 -5.33 -0.36
N VAL A 132 6.29 -6.15 -1.12
CA VAL A 132 6.46 -7.58 -0.81
C VAL A 132 7.18 -7.77 0.53
N ILE A 133 8.31 -7.09 0.75
CA ILE A 133 9.08 -7.17 2.00
C ILE A 133 8.24 -6.67 3.19
N PHE A 134 7.53 -5.55 3.01
CA PHE A 134 6.60 -5.02 4.01
C PHE A 134 5.59 -6.09 4.45
N THR A 135 4.93 -6.71 3.47
CA THR A 135 3.87 -7.71 3.70
C THR A 135 4.42 -8.96 4.42
N ILE A 136 5.55 -9.50 3.96
CA ILE A 136 6.22 -10.64 4.59
C ILE A 136 6.73 -10.28 5.99
N GLY A 137 7.09 -9.01 6.21
CA GLY A 137 7.53 -8.51 7.50
C GLY A 137 6.43 -8.39 8.55
N LEU A 138 5.15 -8.28 8.18
CA LEU A 138 4.05 -8.09 9.13
C LEU A 138 3.94 -9.25 10.15
N PRO A 139 3.91 -10.53 9.75
CA PRO A 139 3.93 -11.65 10.71
C PRO A 139 5.17 -11.67 11.61
N LEU A 140 6.29 -11.06 11.19
CA LEU A 140 7.55 -11.09 11.94
C LEU A 140 7.51 -10.27 13.24
N PHE A 141 6.47 -9.46 13.45
CA PHE A 141 6.21 -8.85 14.77
C PHE A 141 6.00 -9.89 15.88
N LEU A 142 5.54 -11.10 15.55
CA LEU A 142 5.36 -12.19 16.50
C LEU A 142 6.68 -12.73 17.06
N VAL A 143 7.78 -12.52 16.34
CA VAL A 143 9.12 -13.02 16.68
C VAL A 143 10.14 -11.88 16.83
N ASN A 144 9.67 -10.67 17.19
CA ASN A 144 10.49 -9.47 17.42
C ASN A 144 11.34 -9.01 16.22
N LEU A 145 10.93 -9.36 14.99
CA LEU A 145 11.57 -8.94 13.73
C LEU A 145 10.69 -7.97 12.93
N GLY A 146 9.78 -7.25 13.59
CA GLY A 146 8.87 -6.27 12.97
C GLY A 146 9.58 -5.10 12.25
N ILE A 147 10.88 -4.89 12.51
CA ILE A 147 11.71 -3.93 11.77
C ILE A 147 11.76 -4.22 10.26
N VAL A 148 11.57 -5.48 9.85
CA VAL A 148 11.55 -5.87 8.42
C VAL A 148 10.36 -5.22 7.70
N ALA A 149 9.18 -5.18 8.34
CA ALA A 149 7.99 -4.54 7.77
C ALA A 149 8.24 -3.03 7.56
N ILE A 150 8.85 -2.39 8.54
CA ILE A 150 9.18 -0.96 8.53
C ILE A 150 10.13 -0.64 7.37
N LEU A 151 11.21 -1.41 7.22
CA LEU A 151 12.16 -1.21 6.12
C LEU A 151 11.51 -1.44 4.75
N GLY A 152 10.67 -2.46 4.62
CA GLY A 152 9.89 -2.71 3.42
C GLY A 152 9.01 -1.51 3.03
N ASP A 153 8.29 -0.94 4.01
CA ASP A 153 7.41 0.20 3.79
C ASP A 153 8.19 1.47 3.40
N ILE A 154 9.36 1.70 4.01
CA ILE A 154 10.27 2.80 3.61
C ILE A 154 10.75 2.64 2.16
N VAL A 155 11.20 1.45 1.78
CA VAL A 155 11.65 1.17 0.40
C VAL A 155 10.49 1.36 -0.59
N LYS A 156 9.29 0.88 -0.24
CA LYS A 156 8.06 1.09 -1.01
C LYS A 156 7.79 2.58 -1.23
N MET A 157 7.85 3.38 -0.15
CA MET A 157 7.62 4.83 -0.20
C MET A 157 8.63 5.55 -1.10
N ILE A 158 9.92 5.21 -1.02
CA ILE A 158 10.94 5.77 -1.91
C ILE A 158 10.56 5.50 -3.37
N GLY A 159 10.14 4.26 -3.68
CA GLY A 159 9.65 3.91 -5.02
C GLY A 159 8.46 4.78 -5.46
N ILE A 160 7.45 4.95 -4.61
CA ILE A 160 6.25 5.76 -4.91
C ILE A 160 6.62 7.23 -5.14
N VAL A 161 7.43 7.83 -4.27
CA VAL A 161 7.86 9.23 -4.39
C VAL A 161 8.55 9.46 -5.73
N MET A 162 9.49 8.59 -6.09
CA MET A 162 10.23 8.72 -7.35
C MET A 162 9.32 8.51 -8.57
N LEU A 163 8.36 7.59 -8.50
CA LEU A 163 7.35 7.41 -9.54
C LEU A 163 6.47 8.66 -9.72
N ILE A 164 6.00 9.27 -8.63
CA ILE A 164 5.23 10.51 -8.66
C ILE A 164 6.04 11.62 -9.33
N VAL A 165 7.30 11.81 -8.95
CA VAL A 165 8.18 12.82 -9.55
C VAL A 165 8.33 12.62 -11.06
N VAL A 166 8.57 11.38 -11.51
CA VAL A 166 8.69 11.06 -12.95
C VAL A 166 7.38 11.34 -13.69
N MET A 167 6.24 11.03 -13.07
CA MET A 167 4.94 11.30 -13.66
C MET A 167 4.68 12.81 -13.73
N VAL A 168 4.92 13.58 -12.68
CA VAL A 168 4.64 15.02 -12.68
C VAL A 168 5.57 15.78 -13.63
N LYS A 169 6.86 15.43 -13.70
CA LYS A 169 7.86 16.16 -14.51
C LYS A 169 7.73 15.99 -16.03
N LYS A 170 6.87 15.10 -16.54
CA LYS A 170 6.66 14.95 -18.00
C LYS A 170 5.54 15.89 -18.51
N PRO A 171 5.89 17.14 -18.88
CA PRO A 171 5.49 17.69 -20.17
C PRO A 171 6.61 18.49 -20.87
N THR A 172 7.09 18.00 -22.02
CA THR A 172 7.35 18.73 -23.29
C THR A 172 8.12 17.80 -24.23
N ALA A 173 7.43 17.26 -25.23
CA ALA A 173 8.08 16.86 -26.46
C ALA A 173 7.34 17.56 -27.61
N ILE A 174 8.09 18.47 -28.24
CA ILE A 174 7.99 18.91 -29.64
C ILE A 174 6.94 19.99 -29.93
N SER A 175 7.39 21.25 -29.85
CA SER A 175 7.22 22.18 -30.97
C SER A 175 8.57 22.28 -31.69
N LYS A 176 8.88 21.29 -32.53
CA LYS A 176 9.68 21.59 -33.72
C LYS A 176 8.69 22.22 -34.68
N LYS A 177 8.77 23.54 -34.83
CA LYS A 177 8.33 24.19 -36.07
C LYS A 177 9.60 24.54 -36.82
N ASP A 178 9.57 24.10 -38.07
CA ASP A 178 10.48 24.33 -39.18
C ASP A 178 10.91 25.80 -39.32
#